data_AF-D3PCS5-F1
#
_entry.id   AF-D3PCS5-F1
#
_cell.length_a   1.000
_cell.length_b   1.000
_cell.length_c   1.000
_cell.angle_alpha   90.00
_cell.angle_beta   90.00
_cell.angle_gamma   90.00
#
_symmetry.space_group_name_H-M   'P 1'
#
loop_
_entity.id
_entity.type
_entity.pdbx_description
1 polymer ?
#
loop_
_entity_poly.entity_id
_entity_poly.type
_entity_poly.pdbx_seq_one_letter_code
_entity_poly.pdbx_strand_id
1 'polypeptide(L)'
;MDIKNTKEYKKCVFLASKRAMLENELLLREFVKDFVPLHYDLETINEFNIFLEKIFDNDLFDIIFGIKPYSFYSDKYPERFLKDIQEFAFEKNRISEIRNKGKNQ
;
A
#
# COMPACT_ATOMS: atom_id res chain seq x y z
N MET A 1 1.62 23.64 0.76
CA MET A 1 0.69 22.98 1.70
C MET A 1 1.36 21.71 2.17
N ASP A 2 1.46 21.47 3.48
CA ASP A 2 2.07 20.24 3.98
C ASP A 2 1.04 19.10 3.95
N ILE A 3 1.18 18.20 2.97
CA ILE A 3 0.30 17.05 2.75
C ILE A 3 0.21 16.18 4.01
N LYS A 4 1.27 16.08 4.82
CA LYS A 4 1.30 15.21 6.01
C LYS A 4 0.34 15.66 7.11
N ASN A 5 -0.05 16.94 7.09
CA ASN A 5 -0.96 17.50 8.08
C ASN A 5 -2.44 17.43 7.71
N THR A 6 -2.77 17.01 6.48
CA THR A 6 -4.14 16.93 5.99
C THR A 6 -4.92 15.78 6.62
N LYS A 7 -6.25 15.90 6.65
CA LYS A 7 -7.13 14.83 7.17
C LYS A 7 -7.09 13.60 6.26
N GLU A 8 -6.93 13.82 4.97
CA GLU A 8 -6.86 12.81 3.91
C GLU A 8 -5.63 11.93 4.06
N TYR A 9 -4.46 12.53 4.30
CA TYR A 9 -3.23 11.79 4.55
C TYR A 9 -3.29 11.00 5.87
N LYS A 10 -3.81 11.61 6.94
CA LYS A 10 -4.00 10.92 8.23
C LYS A 10 -4.95 9.72 8.10
N LYS A 11 -6.02 9.84 7.30
CA LYS A 11 -6.91 8.74 6.97
C LYS A 11 -6.17 7.63 6.22
N CYS A 12 -5.29 7.99 5.28
CA CYS A 12 -4.48 7.04 4.53
C CYS A 12 -3.56 6.22 5.45
N VAL A 13 -2.86 6.88 6.38
CA VAL A 13 -2.02 6.22 7.41
C VAL A 13 -2.85 5.26 8.28
N PHE A 14 -4.05 5.68 8.69
CA PHE A 14 -4.95 4.84 9.48
C PHE A 14 -5.40 3.60 8.71
N LEU A 15 -5.84 3.75 7.46
CA LEU A 15 -6.29 2.65 6.62
C LEU A 15 -5.16 1.68 6.28
N ALA A 16 -3.95 2.18 6.01
CA ALA A 16 -2.76 1.35 5.83
C ALA A 16 -2.42 0.52 7.07
N SER A 17 -2.72 1.04 8.27
CA SER A 17 -2.48 0.35 9.54
C SER A 17 -3.60 -0.62 9.94
N LYS A 18 -4.74 -0.61 9.22
CA LYS A 18 -5.91 -1.44 9.54
C LYS A 18 -6.01 -2.62 8.57
N ARG A 19 -5.00 -3.49 8.59
CA ARG A 19 -4.92 -4.69 7.76
C ARG A 19 -5.00 -5.95 8.62
N ALA A 20 -5.63 -7.00 8.09
CA ALA A 20 -5.73 -8.28 8.78
C ALA A 20 -4.42 -9.08 8.72
N MET A 21 -3.59 -8.82 7.71
CA MET A 21 -2.28 -9.45 7.52
C MET A 21 -1.17 -8.48 7.91
N LEU A 22 -0.25 -8.95 8.76
CA LEU A 22 0.86 -8.13 9.28
C LEU A 22 1.77 -7.65 8.13
N GLU A 23 2.04 -8.50 7.14
CA GLU A 23 2.93 -8.17 6.03
C GLU A 23 2.35 -7.04 5.15
N ASN A 24 1.03 -7.07 4.93
CA ASN A 24 0.33 -5.99 4.25
C ASN A 24 0.39 -4.69 5.06
N GLU A 25 0.17 -4.77 6.38
CA GLU A 25 0.24 -3.60 7.26
C GLU A 25 1.62 -2.96 7.22
N LEU A 26 2.68 -3.77 7.42
CA LEU A 26 4.06 -3.30 7.47
C LEU A 26 4.46 -2.61 6.17
N LEU A 27 4.15 -3.22 5.02
CA LEU A 27 4.46 -2.62 3.73
C LEU A 27 3.68 -1.32 3.51
N LEU A 28 2.35 -1.37 3.66
CA LEU A 28 1.51 -0.21 3.34
C LEU A 28 1.83 0.97 4.26
N ARG A 29 2.16 0.74 5.53
CA ARG A 29 2.56 1.82 6.44
C ARG A 29 3.85 2.48 5.98
N GLU A 30 4.78 1.72 5.42
CA GLU A 30 6.01 2.25 4.85
C GLU A 30 5.75 2.99 3.54
N PHE A 31 4.97 2.39 2.64
CA PHE A 31 4.53 3.01 1.38
C PHE A 31 3.83 4.36 1.62
N VAL A 32 2.89 4.42 2.56
CA VAL A 32 2.18 5.67 2.88
C VAL A 32 3.09 6.73 3.48
N LYS A 33 4.14 6.34 4.23
CA LYS A 33 5.07 7.32 4.82
C LYS A 33 6.10 7.85 3.82
N ASP A 34 6.58 6.98 2.94
CA ASP A 34 7.75 7.26 2.11
C ASP A 34 7.37 7.62 0.68
N PHE A 35 6.36 6.97 0.11
CA PHE A 35 5.98 7.14 -1.29
C PHE A 35 4.87 8.18 -1.46
N VAL A 36 3.74 8.00 -0.76
CA VAL A 36 2.53 8.82 -0.94
C VAL A 36 2.77 10.34 -0.83
N PRO A 37 3.45 10.89 0.20
CA PRO A 37 3.58 12.35 0.32
C PRO A 37 4.54 12.96 -0.72
N LEU A 38 5.30 12.14 -1.44
CA LEU A 38 6.22 12.58 -2.50
C LEU A 38 5.58 12.49 -3.90
N HIS A 39 4.64 11.55 -4.09
CA HIS A 39 4.13 11.20 -5.41
C HIS A 39 2.65 11.53 -5.60
N TYR A 40 1.85 11.62 -4.53
CA TYR A 40 0.41 11.84 -4.63
C TYR A 40 0.05 13.26 -4.20
N ASP A 41 -0.81 13.89 -4.99
CA ASP A 41 -1.51 15.11 -4.59
C ASP A 41 -2.75 14.79 -3.73
N LEU A 42 -3.45 15.83 -3.29
CA LEU A 42 -4.59 15.66 -2.40
C LEU A 42 -5.77 14.91 -3.04
N GLU A 43 -5.98 15.09 -4.35
CA GLU A 43 -7.02 14.38 -5.09
C GLU A 43 -6.68 12.89 -5.17
N THR A 44 -5.44 12.57 -5.55
CA THR A 44 -4.94 11.19 -5.63
C THR A 44 -5.00 10.49 -4.26
N ILE A 45 -4.70 11.20 -3.16
CA ILE A 45 -4.83 10.64 -1.80
C ILE A 45 -6.29 10.30 -1.47
N ASN A 46 -7.25 11.10 -1.90
CA ASN A 46 -8.67 10.80 -1.69
C ASN A 46 -9.10 9.54 -2.44
N GLU A 47 -8.69 9.41 -3.70
CA GLU A 47 -8.95 8.22 -4.49
C GLU A 47 -8.26 6.99 -3.89
N PHE A 48 -7.03 7.16 -3.42
CA PHE A 48 -6.27 6.10 -2.75
C PHE A 48 -6.94 5.64 -1.46
N ASN A 49 -7.50 6.56 -0.66
CA ASN A 49 -8.28 6.21 0.53
C ASN A 49 -9.50 5.34 0.17
N ILE A 50 -10.21 5.65 -0.92
CA ILE A 50 -11.35 4.84 -1.40
C ILE A 50 -10.87 3.45 -1.83
N PHE A 51 -9.73 3.38 -2.50
CA PHE A 51 -9.11 2.10 -2.87
C PHE A 51 -8.74 1.27 -1.62
N LEU A 52 -8.09 1.88 -0.63
CA LEU A 52 -7.66 1.18 0.59
C LEU A 52 -8.84 0.59 1.38
N GLU A 53 -10.01 1.25 1.36
CA GLU A 53 -11.25 0.75 1.99
C GLU A 53 -11.85 -0.47 1.27
N LYS A 54 -11.55 -0.67 -0.02
CA LYS A 54 -12.16 -1.69 -0.87
C LYS A 54 -11.28 -2.89 -1.16
N ILE A 55 -9.95 -2.73 -1.13
CA ILE A 55 -9.04 -3.83 -1.44
C ILE A 55 -9.05 -4.88 -0.33
N PHE A 56 -9.18 -6.15 -0.72
CA PHE A 56 -9.09 -7.29 0.19
C PHE A 56 -7.64 -7.62 0.52
N ASP A 57 -7.37 -8.03 1.76
CA ASP A 57 -6.02 -8.38 2.21
C ASP A 57 -5.40 -9.52 1.40
N ASN A 58 -6.17 -10.52 0.99
CA ASN A 58 -5.65 -11.62 0.16
C ASN A 58 -5.15 -11.14 -1.20
N ASP A 59 -5.94 -10.28 -1.87
CA ASP A 59 -5.57 -9.76 -3.20
C ASP A 59 -4.35 -8.83 -3.09
N LEU A 60 -4.30 -8.00 -2.04
CA LEU A 60 -3.14 -7.16 -1.77
C LEU A 60 -1.88 -7.99 -1.48
N PHE A 61 -2.02 -9.07 -0.71
CA PHE A 61 -0.92 -9.98 -0.38
C PHE A 61 -0.34 -10.60 -1.65
N ASP A 62 -1.19 -11.08 -2.57
CA ASP A 62 -0.75 -11.65 -3.84
C ASP A 62 0.09 -10.67 -4.66
N ILE A 63 -0.28 -9.39 -4.66
CA ILE A 63 0.47 -8.32 -5.34
C ILE A 63 1.79 -8.02 -4.64
N ILE A 64 1.75 -7.83 -3.31
CA ILE A 64 2.94 -7.51 -2.50
C ILE A 64 3.98 -8.61 -2.59
N PHE A 65 3.59 -9.87 -2.60
CA PHE A 65 4.52 -11.00 -2.66
C PHE A 65 4.88 -11.44 -4.08
N GLY A 66 4.34 -10.78 -5.11
CA GLY A 66 4.59 -11.14 -6.51
C GLY A 66 4.01 -12.49 -6.92
N ILE A 67 2.99 -12.97 -6.22
CA ILE A 67 2.24 -14.18 -6.60
C ILE A 67 1.39 -13.87 -7.85
N LYS A 68 0.80 -12.67 -7.90
CA LYS A 68 0.08 -12.14 -9.06
C LYS A 68 0.65 -10.77 -9.46
N PRO A 69 0.73 -10.46 -10.76
CA PRO A 69 1.07 -9.10 -11.21
C PRO A 69 -0.10 -8.15 -10.92
N TYR A 70 0.19 -6.86 -10.77
CA TYR A 70 -0.83 -5.83 -10.51
C TYR A 70 -1.99 -5.86 -11.54
N SER A 71 -1.69 -6.20 -12.80
CA SER A 71 -2.66 -6.26 -13.90
C SER A 71 -3.67 -7.39 -13.76
N PHE A 72 -3.42 -8.38 -12.89
CA PHE A 72 -4.37 -9.48 -12.66
C PHE A 72 -5.67 -9.00 -12.00
N TYR A 73 -5.63 -7.90 -11.24
CA TYR A 73 -6.79 -7.34 -10.52
C TYR A 73 -7.25 -5.98 -11.07
N SER A 74 -6.81 -5.59 -12.28
CA SER A 74 -7.14 -4.29 -12.87
C SER A 74 -8.63 -4.13 -13.22
N ASP A 75 -9.37 -5.22 -13.30
CA ASP A 75 -10.82 -5.25 -13.46
C ASP A 75 -11.57 -4.91 -12.16
N LYS A 76 -10.91 -5.12 -11.00
CA LYS A 76 -11.50 -4.89 -9.66
C LYS A 76 -11.05 -3.58 -9.03
N TYR A 77 -9.80 -3.17 -9.26
CA TYR A 77 -9.16 -2.05 -8.59
C TYR A 77 -8.44 -1.13 -9.57
N PRO A 78 -8.23 0.16 -9.20
CA PRO A 78 -7.43 1.07 -10.00
C PRO A 78 -6.00 0.54 -10.17
N GLU A 79 -5.65 0.20 -11.41
CA GLU A 79 -4.38 -0.44 -11.77
C GLU A 79 -3.15 0.35 -11.28
N ARG A 80 -3.20 1.69 -11.38
CA ARG A 80 -2.09 2.57 -10.96
C ARG A 80 -1.67 2.34 -9.51
N PHE A 81 -2.63 2.14 -8.59
CA PHE A 81 -2.31 1.98 -7.17
C PHE A 81 -1.72 0.61 -6.88
N LEU A 82 -2.24 -0.44 -7.53
CA LEU A 82 -1.66 -1.77 -7.45
C LEU A 82 -0.24 -1.81 -7.99
N LYS A 83 -0.01 -1.12 -9.11
CA LYS A 83 1.30 -0.99 -9.74
C LYS A 83 2.30 -0.28 -8.83
N ASP A 84 1.95 0.89 -8.31
CA ASP A 84 2.82 1.65 -7.40
C ASP A 84 3.20 0.83 -6.15
N ILE A 85 2.23 0.12 -5.57
CA ILE A 85 2.47 -0.76 -4.41
C ILE A 85 3.40 -1.92 -4.79
N GLN A 86 3.19 -2.57 -5.94
CA GLN A 86 4.03 -3.68 -6.40
C GLN A 86 5.46 -3.24 -6.67
N GLU A 87 5.63 -2.12 -7.38
CA GLU A 87 6.94 -1.55 -7.68
C GLU A 87 7.65 -1.15 -6.38
N PHE A 88 6.94 -0.52 -5.44
CA PHE A 88 7.49 -0.21 -4.13
C PHE A 88 7.88 -1.47 -3.35
N ALA A 89 7.08 -2.53 -3.39
CA ALA A 89 7.38 -3.80 -2.72
C ALA A 89 8.68 -4.45 -3.23
N PHE A 90 8.90 -4.38 -4.54
CA PHE A 90 10.07 -4.97 -5.21
C PHE A 90 11.31 -4.08 -5.14
N GLU A 91 11.14 -2.78 -4.93
CA GLU A 91 12.26 -1.89 -4.73
C GLU A 91 13.08 -2.31 -3.50
N LYS A 92 14.41 -2.37 -3.65
CA LYS A 92 15.37 -2.68 -2.56
C LYS A 92 15.11 -4.01 -1.82
N ASN A 93 14.43 -4.97 -2.44
CA ASN A 93 14.08 -6.25 -1.82
C ASN A 93 13.28 -6.13 -0.51
N ARG A 94 12.45 -5.08 -0.34
CA ARG A 94 11.67 -4.84 0.89
C ARG A 94 10.84 -6.04 1.33
N ILE A 95 10.33 -6.85 0.40
CA ILE A 95 9.61 -8.11 0.70
C ILE A 95 10.47 -9.07 1.54
N SER A 96 11.76 -9.17 1.25
CA SER A 96 12.67 -10.05 2.00
C SER A 96 12.82 -9.57 3.44
N GLU A 97 12.85 -8.25 3.65
CA GLU A 97 12.89 -7.66 4.99
C GLU A 97 11.59 -7.90 5.76
N ILE A 98 10.44 -7.76 5.10
CA ILE A 98 9.12 -8.00 5.70
C ILE A 98 8.98 -9.47 6.12
N ARG A 99 9.39 -10.42 5.27
CA ARG A 99 9.41 -11.86 5.62
C ARG A 99 10.27 -12.17 6.83
N ASN A 100 11.36 -11.43 7.03
CA ASN A 100 12.24 -11.63 8.18
C ASN A 100 11.68 -10.97 9.45
N LYS A 101 10.96 -9.85 9.34
CA LYS A 101 10.29 -9.19 10.48
C LYS A 101 9.14 -10.02 11.04
N GLY A 102 8.37 -10.72 10.21
CA GLY A 102 7.27 -11.58 10.65
C GLY A 102 7.70 -12.86 11.39
N LYS A 103 8.96 -13.29 11.28
CA LYS A 103 9.48 -14.51 11.94
C LYS A 103 10.06 -14.28 13.33
N ASN A 104 10.28 -13.03 13.72
CA ASN A 104 10.94 -12.64 14.97
C ASN A 104 9.95 -12.12 16.02
N GLN A 105 8.64 -12.35 15.84
CA GLN A 105 7.58 -12.08 16.82
C GLN A 105 6.95 -13.40 17.26
#